data_AF-A0A0K8RGA9-F1
#
_entry.id   AF-A0A0K8RGA9-F1
#
_cell.length_a   1.000
_cell.length_b   1.000
_cell.length_c   1.000
_cell.angle_alpha   90.00
_cell.angle_beta   90.00
_cell.angle_gamma   90.00
#
_symmetry.space_group_name_H-M   'P 1'
#
loop_
_entity.id
_entity.type
_entity.pdbx_description
1 polymer ?
#
loop_
_entity_poly.entity_id
_entity_poly.type
_entity_poly.pdbx_seq_one_letter_code
_entity_poly.pdbx_strand_id
1 'polypeptide(L)'
;MKATIATLCFLAAAVCVIALLPEDICRAPHPMPSCTAGTVKKTWYFNNGTNKCEKYDGCGKGMNDFGSRFCCEDSCPYGKK
;
A
#
# COMPACT_ATOMS: atom_id res chain seq x y z
N MET A 1 21.54 -3.32 -30.83
CA MET A 1 20.41 -2.37 -30.71
C MET A 1 19.06 -3.05 -30.44
N LYS A 2 18.70 -4.16 -31.10
CA LYS A 2 17.42 -4.88 -30.81
C LYS A 2 17.37 -5.59 -29.45
N ALA A 3 18.48 -6.21 -29.02
CA ALA A 3 18.53 -6.94 -27.75
C ALA A 3 18.42 -6.01 -26.52
N THR A 4 18.97 -4.80 -26.59
CA THR A 4 18.91 -3.80 -25.52
C THR A 4 17.52 -3.19 -25.35
N ILE A 5 16.74 -3.04 -26.43
CA ILE A 5 15.35 -2.58 -26.36
C ILE A 5 14.47 -3.63 -25.69
N ALA A 6 14.65 -4.90 -26.04
CA ALA A 6 13.89 -6.00 -25.44
C ALA A 6 14.13 -6.09 -23.91
N THR A 7 15.39 -6.03 -23.47
CA THR A 7 15.71 -6.07 -22.02
C THR A 7 15.17 -4.86 -21.27
N LEU A 8 15.22 -3.66 -21.85
CA LEU A 8 14.58 -2.46 -21.29
C LEU A 8 13.06 -2.62 -21.15
N CYS A 9 12.39 -3.20 -22.15
CA CYS A 9 10.95 -3.45 -22.11
C CYS A 9 10.56 -4.49 -21.05
N PHE A 10 11.36 -5.56 -20.87
CA PHE A 10 11.10 -6.56 -19.83
C PHE A 10 11.29 -6.01 -18.41
N LEU A 11 12.33 -5.19 -18.20
CA LEU A 11 12.55 -4.53 -16.91
C LEU A 11 11.45 -3.51 -16.60
N ALA A 12 11.03 -2.71 -17.59
CA ALA A 12 9.92 -1.78 -17.43
C ALA A 12 8.61 -2.50 -17.11
N ALA A 13 8.31 -3.61 -17.80
CA ALA A 13 7.14 -4.43 -17.50
C ALA A 13 7.20 -4.97 -16.06
N ALA A 14 8.31 -5.57 -15.65
CA ALA A 14 8.48 -6.12 -14.30
C ALA A 14 8.31 -5.06 -13.20
N VAL A 15 8.81 -3.84 -13.40
CA VAL A 15 8.64 -2.71 -12.46
C VAL A 15 7.20 -2.19 -12.44
N CYS A 16 6.48 -2.26 -13.56
CA CYS A 16 5.10 -1.79 -13.64
C CYS A 16 4.06 -2.75 -13.02
N VAL A 17 4.38 -4.04 -12.79
CA VAL A 17 3.38 -5.02 -12.32
C VAL A 17 3.34 -5.15 -10.79
N ILE A 18 4.39 -4.73 -10.07
CA ILE A 18 4.46 -4.92 -8.60
C ILE A 18 4.43 -3.55 -7.93
N ALA A 19 3.22 -3.08 -7.60
CA ALA A 19 3.01 -1.90 -6.76
C ALA A 19 3.28 -2.21 -5.27
N LEU A 20 4.46 -2.78 -4.99
CA LEU A 20 4.90 -3.13 -3.65
C LEU A 20 5.47 -1.90 -2.94
N LEU A 21 4.94 -1.61 -1.77
CA LEU A 21 5.50 -0.60 -0.88
C LEU A 21 6.68 -1.20 -0.10
N PRO A 22 7.72 -0.41 0.18
CA PRO A 22 8.78 -0.80 1.10
C PRO A 22 8.22 -1.21 2.47
N GLU A 23 8.80 -2.23 3.10
CA GLU A 23 8.31 -2.79 4.37
C GLU A 23 8.28 -1.73 5.50
N ASP A 24 9.25 -0.82 5.53
CA ASP A 24 9.30 0.29 6.48
C ASP A 24 8.12 1.25 6.32
N ILE A 25 7.63 1.46 5.09
CA ILE A 25 6.42 2.26 4.83
C ILE A 25 5.17 1.52 5.30
N CYS A 26 5.06 0.22 5.01
CA CYS A 26 3.93 -0.59 5.45
C CYS A 26 3.86 -0.71 6.98
N ARG A 27 5.01 -0.72 7.66
CA ARG A 27 5.09 -0.85 9.11
C ARG A 27 5.17 0.48 9.85
N ALA A 28 5.20 1.60 9.13
CA ALA A 28 5.21 2.93 9.70
C ALA A 28 3.93 3.15 10.55
N PRO A 29 4.01 3.93 11.65
CA PRO A 29 2.85 4.30 12.44
C PRO A 29 1.76 4.90 11.55
N HIS A 30 0.54 4.36 11.67
CA HIS A 30 -0.60 4.85 10.91
C HIS A 30 -1.13 6.16 11.50
N PRO A 31 -1.18 7.27 10.74
CA PRO A 31 -1.70 8.54 11.25
C PRO A 31 -3.21 8.47 11.47
N MET A 32 -3.66 8.86 12.66
CA MET A 32 -5.09 8.97 13.01
C MET A 32 -5.50 10.43 13.25
N PRO A 33 -5.53 11.29 12.21
CA PRO A 33 -5.87 12.71 12.37
C PRO A 33 -7.38 12.92 12.58
N SER A 34 -7.74 14.11 13.08
CA SER A 34 -9.12 14.58 13.02
C SER A 34 -9.51 14.86 11.56
N CYS A 35 -10.69 14.38 11.18
CA CYS A 35 -11.20 14.55 9.83
C CYS A 35 -12.16 15.73 9.73
N THR A 36 -12.16 16.39 8.58
CA THR A 36 -13.18 17.38 8.23
C THR A 36 -14.57 16.75 8.28
N ALA A 37 -15.57 17.51 8.71
CA ALA A 37 -16.96 17.03 8.75
C ALA A 37 -17.38 16.50 7.36
N GLY A 38 -17.93 15.28 7.35
CA GLY A 38 -18.40 14.62 6.13
C GLY A 38 -17.33 13.93 5.27
N THR A 39 -16.05 13.89 5.69
CA THR A 39 -14.96 13.26 4.89
C THR A 39 -14.48 11.91 5.41
N VAL A 40 -15.07 11.42 6.51
CA VAL A 40 -14.76 10.09 7.06
C VAL A 40 -15.19 9.03 6.05
N LYS A 41 -14.26 8.12 5.73
CA LYS A 41 -14.45 7.00 4.82
C LYS A 41 -13.81 5.75 5.43
N LYS A 42 -14.24 4.59 4.93
CA LYS A 42 -13.61 3.30 5.24
C LYS A 42 -12.29 3.22 4.49
N THR A 43 -11.18 3.13 5.20
CA THR A 43 -9.85 2.84 4.64
C THR A 43 -9.27 1.57 5.27
N TRP A 44 -8.15 1.14 4.74
CA TRP A 44 -7.37 0.01 5.21
C TRP A 44 -5.91 0.45 5.39
N TYR A 45 -5.21 -0.10 6.36
CA TYR A 45 -3.77 0.13 6.57
C TYR A 45 -3.11 -1.14 7.09
N PHE A 46 -1.80 -1.28 6.88
CA PHE A 46 -1.04 -2.37 7.42
C PHE A 46 -0.64 -2.07 8.87
N ASN A 47 -1.13 -2.86 9.81
CA ASN A 47 -0.81 -2.73 11.22
C ASN A 47 0.41 -3.58 11.57
N ASN A 48 1.51 -2.91 11.96
CA ASN A 48 2.76 -3.57 12.35
C ASN A 48 2.61 -4.48 13.58
N GLY A 49 1.79 -4.09 14.55
CA GLY A 49 1.56 -4.86 15.78
C GLY A 49 0.83 -6.18 15.53
N THR A 50 -0.16 -6.18 14.64
CA THR A 50 -0.96 -7.38 14.33
C THR A 50 -0.46 -8.13 13.09
N ASN A 51 0.43 -7.54 12.29
CA ASN A 51 0.90 -8.03 11.00
C ASN A 51 -0.24 -8.30 10.01
N LYS A 52 -1.24 -7.41 9.96
CA LYS A 52 -2.44 -7.56 9.14
C LYS A 52 -2.89 -6.22 8.58
N CYS A 53 -3.61 -6.29 7.46
CA CYS A 53 -4.38 -5.16 6.95
C CYS A 53 -5.66 -5.00 7.77
N GLU A 54 -5.81 -3.85 8.42
CA GLU A 54 -6.93 -3.54 9.31
C GLU A 54 -7.78 -2.41 8.78
N LYS A 55 -9.08 -2.47 9.09
CA LYS A 55 -10.03 -1.44 8.71
C LYS A 55 -9.89 -0.24 9.65
N TYR A 56 -9.93 0.95 9.07
CA TYR A 56 -9.97 2.22 9.78
C TYR A 56 -11.09 3.10 9.22
N ASP A 57 -11.81 3.80 10.08
CA ASP A 57 -12.78 4.82 9.67
C ASP A 57 -12.14 6.20 9.89
N GLY A 58 -11.71 6.83 8.81
CA GLY A 58 -11.02 8.12 8.85
C GLY A 58 -10.88 8.73 7.46
N CYS A 59 -10.03 9.73 7.31
CA CYS A 59 -9.92 10.50 6.07
C CYS A 59 -8.77 10.00 5.18
N GLY A 60 -7.93 9.09 5.68
CA GLY A 60 -6.83 8.42 4.98
C GLY A 60 -5.81 9.38 4.41
N LYS A 61 -4.62 9.47 5.03
CA LYS A 61 -3.57 10.39 4.62
C LYS A 61 -2.21 9.74 4.84
N GLY A 62 -1.64 9.18 3.77
CA GLY A 62 -0.31 8.58 3.80
C GLY A 62 -0.14 7.50 2.75
N MET A 63 1.06 6.91 2.70
CA MET A 63 1.35 5.77 1.84
C MET A 63 0.79 4.45 2.41
N ASN A 64 0.68 4.35 3.74
CA ASN A 64 0.06 3.22 4.44
C ASN A 64 -1.46 3.43 4.62
N ASP A 65 -2.15 3.92 3.59
CA ASP A 65 -3.61 4.12 3.59
C ASP A 65 -4.19 3.67 2.25
N PHE A 66 -5.09 2.69 2.28
CA PHE A 66 -5.61 2.00 1.11
C PHE A 66 -7.13 2.07 1.06
N GLY A 67 -7.69 2.13 -0.15
CA GLY A 67 -9.14 2.14 -0.37
C GLY A 67 -9.82 0.79 -0.17
N SER A 68 -9.05 -0.31 -0.13
CA SER A 68 -9.57 -1.66 0.04
C SER A 68 -8.56 -2.57 0.76
N ARG A 69 -9.07 -3.66 1.35
CA ARG A 69 -8.24 -4.71 1.96
C ARG A 69 -7.28 -5.33 0.96
N PHE A 70 -7.78 -5.63 -0.24
CA PHE A 70 -6.99 -6.22 -1.31
C PHE A 70 -5.80 -5.33 -1.69
N CYS A 71 -6.02 -4.03 -1.90
CA CYS A 71 -4.93 -3.10 -2.20
C CYS A 71 -3.89 -3.03 -1.07
N CYS A 72 -4.33 -3.11 0.19
CA CYS A 72 -3.41 -3.16 1.32
C CYS A 72 -2.57 -4.45 1.31
N GLU A 73 -3.19 -5.61 1.11
CA GLU A 73 -2.50 -6.91 1.10
C GLU A 73 -1.57 -7.06 -0.11
N ASP A 74 -1.98 -6.52 -1.27
CA ASP A 74 -1.20 -6.50 -2.51
C ASP A 74 0.01 -5.57 -2.39
N SER A 75 -0.17 -4.35 -1.89
CA SER A 75 0.93 -3.39 -1.72
C SER A 75 1.83 -3.69 -0.52
N CYS A 76 1.31 -4.33 0.54
CA CYS A 76 2.03 -4.68 1.76
C CYS A 76 1.95 -6.19 2.08
N PRO A 77 2.62 -7.06 1.31
CA PRO A 77 2.55 -8.52 1.45
C PRO A 77 3.40 -9.07 2.62
N TYR A 78 3.61 -8.28 3.66
CA TYR A 78 4.44 -8.62 4.83
C TYR A 78 3.64 -9.24 5.99
N GLY A 79 2.33 -9.42 5.79
CA GLY A 79 1.39 -9.89 6.80
C GLY A 79 1.44 -11.40 7.01
N LYS A 80 0.94 -11.86 8.16
CA LYS A 80 0.76 -13.30 8.41
C LYS A 80 -0.50 -13.78 7.68
N LYS A 81 -0.38 -14.89 6.95
CA LYS A 81 -1.51 -15.59 6.33
C LYS A 81 -2.38 -16.28 7.38
#